data_AF-A0A844X3Z3-F1
#
_entry.id   AF-A0A844X3Z3-F1
#
_cell.length_a   1.000
_cell.length_b   1.000
_cell.length_c   1.000
_cell.angle_alpha   90.00
_cell.angle_beta   90.00
_cell.angle_gamma   90.00
#
_symmetry.space_group_name_H-M   'P 1'
#
loop_
_entity.id
_entity.type
_entity.pdbx_description
1 polymer ?
#
loop_
_entity_poly.entity_id
_entity_poly.type
_entity_poly.pdbx_seq_one_letter_code
_entity_poly.pdbx_strand_id
1 'polypeptide(L)'
;MFKKRCYTLRYQASNEVEMILPNCPISINKPLIEQSSFSILVWNIFKQKRVDCIDMLKQYADKTKLILLQEAQTTTQLLNFISHYNKVADHVPAYCLNGIYAGVMTISDSLPTSIFSFKEKEPLIRVPKSALITIYPISNSKQKLLVANIHSVNFSIGVKVYRQQIHMLLNRIKEHNGPVILAGDFNAWSKQRLNLLYQLVRSIELKPVNFSVDIDFRKKFMGNPLDFVFYRGLQLDTAQIINTTASDHNPLLVNFKLDLH
;
A
#
# COMPACT_ATOMS: atom_id res chain seq x y z
N MET A 1 -5.05 -11.82 23.85
CA MET A 1 -4.86 -13.03 23.03
C MET A 1 -5.67 -12.89 21.72
N PHE A 2 -5.16 -12.12 20.75
CA PHE A 2 -5.90 -11.60 19.58
C PHE A 2 -5.89 -12.53 18.34
N LYS A 3 -5.81 -13.85 18.53
CA LYS A 3 -5.29 -14.80 17.52
C LYS A 3 -6.13 -15.02 16.24
N LYS A 4 -7.29 -14.37 16.03
CA LYS A 4 -8.18 -14.71 14.88
C LYS A 4 -8.91 -13.55 14.16
N ARG A 5 -8.73 -12.28 14.52
CA ARG A 5 -9.38 -11.17 13.79
C ARG A 5 -8.34 -10.39 12.99
N CYS A 6 -8.66 -10.06 11.74
CA CYS A 6 -7.96 -8.99 11.03
C CYS A 6 -8.27 -7.69 11.76
N TYR A 7 -7.23 -6.95 12.15
CA TYR A 7 -7.33 -5.66 12.82
C TYR A 7 -6.31 -4.71 12.19
N THR A 8 -6.54 -3.42 12.36
CA THR A 8 -5.62 -2.37 11.96
C THR A 8 -5.11 -1.68 13.21
N LEU A 9 -3.82 -1.36 13.26
CA LEU A 9 -3.23 -0.48 14.26
C LEU A 9 -3.03 0.88 13.62
N ARG A 10 -3.52 1.92 14.26
CA ARG A 10 -3.32 3.31 13.83
C ARG A 10 -2.32 4.00 14.74
N TYR A 11 -1.36 4.67 14.12
CA TYR A 11 -0.34 5.49 14.77
C TYR A 11 -0.52 6.95 14.37
N GLN A 12 -0.43 7.86 15.35
CA GLN A 12 -0.58 9.30 15.18
C GLN A 12 0.45 10.05 16.05
N ALA A 13 0.56 11.36 15.87
CA ALA A 13 1.54 12.19 16.57
C ALA A 13 1.45 12.16 18.11
N SER A 14 0.28 11.83 18.68
CA SER A 14 0.07 11.72 20.13
C SER A 14 0.79 10.55 20.79
N ASN A 15 1.52 9.72 20.04
CA ASN A 15 2.11 8.44 20.48
C ASN A 15 1.10 7.40 20.97
N GLU A 16 -0.20 7.68 20.87
CA GLU A 16 -1.25 6.71 21.14
C GLU A 16 -1.43 5.77 19.95
N VAL A 17 -1.62 4.48 20.24
CA VAL A 17 -1.89 3.45 19.24
C VAL A 17 -3.35 3.03 19.36
N GLU A 18 -4.13 3.35 18.35
CA GLU A 18 -5.55 2.97 18.30
C GLU A 18 -5.68 1.61 17.59
N MET A 19 -6.42 0.68 18.20
CA MET A 19 -6.77 -0.59 17.54
C MET A 19 -8.13 -0.44 16.86
N ILE A 20 -8.14 -0.55 15.53
CA ILE A 20 -9.35 -0.46 14.72
C ILE A 20 -9.80 -1.87 14.34
N LEU A 21 -10.98 -2.23 14.85
CA LEU A 21 -11.65 -3.48 14.49
C LEU A 21 -12.40 -3.33 13.16
N PRO A 22 -12.67 -4.44 12.44
CA PRO A 22 -13.49 -4.40 11.24
C PRO A 22 -14.85 -3.72 11.49
N ASN A 23 -15.31 -2.92 10.53
CA ASN A 23 -16.60 -2.19 10.56
C ASN A 23 -16.72 -1.11 11.65
N CYS A 24 -15.63 -0.68 12.28
CA CYS A 24 -15.66 0.47 13.18
C CYS A 24 -15.85 1.77 12.36
N PRO A 25 -16.85 2.61 12.68
CA PRO A 25 -16.98 3.93 12.06
C PRO A 25 -15.78 4.79 12.47
N ILE A 26 -15.23 5.54 11.51
CA ILE A 26 -14.10 6.43 11.73
C ILE A 26 -14.58 7.87 11.51
N SER A 27 -14.43 8.71 12.53
CA SER A 27 -14.79 10.13 12.45
C SER A 27 -13.86 10.87 11.49
N ILE A 28 -14.45 11.66 10.60
CA ILE A 28 -13.77 12.39 9.54
C ILE A 28 -13.28 13.73 10.09
N ASN A 29 -12.01 14.07 9.87
CA ASN A 29 -11.49 15.40 10.22
C ASN A 29 -11.27 16.33 9.01
N LYS A 30 -10.92 15.80 7.82
CA LYS A 30 -10.67 16.59 6.61
C LYS A 30 -10.55 15.70 5.36
N PRO A 31 -10.83 16.20 4.14
CA PRO A 31 -10.53 15.49 2.91
C PRO A 31 -9.02 15.26 2.74
N LEU A 32 -8.63 14.16 2.09
CA LEU A 32 -7.21 13.90 1.78
C LEU A 32 -6.75 14.71 0.57
N ILE A 33 -7.62 14.78 -0.44
CA ILE A 33 -7.32 15.41 -1.73
C ILE A 33 -8.10 16.71 -1.81
N GLU A 34 -7.39 17.82 -1.64
CA GLU A 34 -7.94 19.18 -1.74
C GLU A 34 -7.59 19.86 -3.08
N GLN A 35 -6.55 19.37 -3.74
CA GLN A 35 -6.04 19.88 -5.01
C GLN A 35 -6.36 18.92 -6.15
N SER A 36 -6.27 19.41 -7.39
CA SER A 36 -6.50 18.59 -8.59
C SER A 36 -5.42 17.52 -8.79
N SER A 37 -4.22 17.70 -8.25
CA SER A 37 -3.11 16.74 -8.35
C SER A 37 -2.57 16.31 -6.99
N PHE A 38 -2.09 15.08 -6.91
CA PHE A 38 -1.43 14.56 -5.72
C PHE A 38 -0.45 13.44 -6.08
N SER A 39 0.60 13.34 -5.27
CA SER A 39 1.61 12.30 -5.41
C SER A 39 1.49 11.23 -4.33
N ILE A 40 1.79 9.99 -4.72
CA ILE A 40 1.91 8.84 -3.82
C ILE A 40 3.30 8.23 -3.93
N LEU A 41 3.79 7.65 -2.83
CA LEU A 41 5.00 6.82 -2.81
C LEU A 41 4.63 5.37 -2.47
N VAL A 42 5.11 4.41 -3.23
CA VAL A 42 4.90 2.97 -2.98
C VAL A 42 6.25 2.32 -2.79
N TRP A 43 6.47 1.65 -1.65
CA TRP A 43 7.80 1.13 -1.34
C TRP A 43 7.80 -0.07 -0.38
N ASN A 44 8.37 -1.18 -0.82
CA ASN A 44 8.81 -2.23 0.08
C ASN A 44 10.11 -1.77 0.77
N ILE A 45 10.04 -1.54 2.08
CA ILE A 45 11.14 -0.93 2.85
C ILE A 45 12.04 -1.95 3.53
N PHE A 46 11.98 -3.23 3.13
CA PHE A 46 12.88 -4.28 3.56
C PHE A 46 13.09 -4.34 5.09
N LYS A 47 12.02 -4.19 5.85
CA LYS A 47 12.06 -4.18 7.33
C LYS A 47 12.99 -3.11 7.92
N GLN A 48 13.22 -2.02 7.19
CA GLN A 48 14.08 -0.89 7.55
C GLN A 48 15.50 -1.37 7.89
N LYS A 49 15.98 -2.43 7.23
CA LYS A 49 17.31 -3.02 7.47
C LYS A 49 18.46 -2.15 7.00
N ARG A 50 18.19 -1.15 6.15
CA ARG A 50 19.18 -0.21 5.62
C ARG A 50 19.11 1.08 6.41
N VAL A 51 20.27 1.63 6.78
CA VAL A 51 20.40 2.79 7.68
C VAL A 51 19.76 4.06 7.10
N ASP A 52 19.80 4.20 5.78
CA ASP A 52 19.29 5.30 4.97
C ASP A 52 17.78 5.21 4.67
N CYS A 53 17.10 4.13 5.09
CA CYS A 53 15.67 3.92 4.81
C CYS A 53 14.78 5.07 5.26
N ILE A 54 14.95 5.53 6.51
CA ILE A 54 14.11 6.60 7.07
C ILE A 54 14.49 7.96 6.48
N ASP A 55 15.76 8.20 6.20
CA ASP A 55 16.20 9.45 5.57
C ASP A 55 15.70 9.57 4.13
N MET A 56 15.54 8.45 3.42
CA MET A 56 14.83 8.42 2.15
C MET A 56 13.36 8.83 2.33
N LEU A 57 12.63 8.25 3.30
CA LEU A 57 11.23 8.61 3.56
C LEU A 57 11.05 10.11 3.86
N LYS A 58 11.96 10.71 4.64
CA LYS A 58 11.95 12.15 4.96
C LYS A 58 11.94 13.03 3.71
N GLN A 59 12.62 12.63 2.64
CA GLN A 59 12.68 13.42 1.39
C GLN A 59 11.32 13.53 0.67
N TYR A 60 10.38 12.64 0.99
CA TYR A 60 9.06 12.53 0.35
C TYR A 60 7.89 12.77 1.30
N ALA A 61 8.15 13.00 2.59
CA ALA A 61 7.13 13.15 3.61
C ALA A 61 6.13 14.26 3.25
N ASP A 62 6.60 15.45 2.91
CA ASP A 62 5.73 16.59 2.57
C ASP A 62 5.38 16.66 1.08
N LYS A 63 6.05 15.87 0.24
CA LYS A 63 5.83 15.83 -1.21
C LYS A 63 4.72 14.86 -1.62
N THR A 64 4.27 14.01 -0.70
CA THR A 64 3.30 12.95 -1.00
C THR A 64 2.14 12.98 -0.02
N LYS A 65 0.94 12.71 -0.56
CA LYS A 65 -0.29 12.60 0.24
C LYS A 65 -0.45 11.21 0.86
N LEU A 66 0.16 10.20 0.22
CA LEU A 66 0.09 8.80 0.62
C LEU A 66 1.45 8.15 0.47
N ILE A 67 1.85 7.39 1.48
CA ILE A 67 3.02 6.50 1.42
C ILE A 67 2.55 5.08 1.74
N LEU A 68 2.65 4.18 0.77
CA LEU A 68 2.22 2.79 0.85
C LEU A 68 3.44 1.90 1.06
N LEU A 69 3.64 1.46 2.30
CA LEU A 69 4.79 0.68 2.71
C LEU A 69 4.47 -0.80 2.81
N GLN A 70 5.38 -1.63 2.30
CA GLN A 70 5.41 -3.08 2.55
C GLN A 70 6.64 -3.43 3.39
N GLU A 71 6.54 -4.50 4.18
CA GLU A 71 7.56 -4.86 5.18
C GLU A 71 7.85 -3.73 6.19
N ALA A 72 6.88 -2.86 6.45
CA ALA A 72 6.98 -1.85 7.49
C ALA A 72 7.00 -2.52 8.86
N GLN A 73 8.01 -2.21 9.67
CA GLN A 73 8.08 -2.58 11.08
C GLN A 73 7.88 -1.35 11.95
N THR A 74 7.23 -1.54 13.09
CA THR A 74 6.97 -0.47 14.07
C THR A 74 8.22 -0.15 14.89
N THR A 75 9.33 0.16 14.21
CA THR A 75 10.57 0.62 14.83
C THR A 75 10.40 2.03 15.37
N THR A 76 11.15 2.38 16.41
CA THR A 76 11.13 3.73 16.99
C THR A 76 11.38 4.81 15.93
N GLN A 77 12.30 4.56 14.98
CA GLN A 77 12.62 5.52 13.92
C GLN A 77 11.44 5.76 12.98
N LEU A 78 10.70 4.73 12.58
CA LEU A 78 9.53 4.90 11.73
C LEU A 78 8.37 5.58 12.47
N LEU A 79 8.15 5.24 13.74
CA LEU A 79 7.12 5.88 14.56
C LEU A 79 7.45 7.37 14.81
N ASN A 80 8.71 7.69 15.08
CA ASN A 80 9.18 9.07 15.19
C ASN A 80 9.01 9.84 13.87
N PHE A 81 9.26 9.19 12.72
CA PHE A 81 8.97 9.79 11.41
C PHE A 81 7.48 10.14 11.27
N ILE A 82 6.57 9.21 11.60
CA ILE A 82 5.12 9.44 11.52
C ILE A 82 4.71 10.61 12.42
N SER A 83 5.20 10.65 13.65
CA SER A 83 4.89 11.70 14.62
C SER A 83 5.45 13.06 14.20
N HIS A 84 6.72 13.11 13.79
CA HIS A 84 7.41 14.34 13.39
C HIS A 84 6.72 15.06 12.23
N TYR A 85 6.25 14.32 11.23
CA TYR A 85 5.54 14.87 10.08
C TYR A 85 4.01 14.96 10.28
N ASN A 86 3.53 14.76 11.50
CA ASN A 86 2.12 14.78 11.86
C ASN A 86 1.23 13.92 10.92
N LYS A 87 1.72 12.74 10.56
CA LYS A 87 1.04 11.80 9.68
C LYS A 87 0.14 10.87 10.48
N VAL A 88 -0.84 10.30 9.79
CA VAL A 88 -1.60 9.14 10.26
C VAL A 88 -1.04 7.90 9.57
N ALA A 89 -0.77 6.83 10.31
CA ALA A 89 -0.35 5.57 9.73
C ALA A 89 -1.29 4.43 10.13
N ASP A 90 -2.00 3.86 9.17
CA ASP A 90 -2.83 2.67 9.34
C ASP A 90 -2.01 1.43 8.94
N HIS A 91 -1.88 0.46 9.85
CA HIS A 91 -1.02 -0.72 9.69
C HIS A 91 -1.79 -2.00 9.87
N VAL A 92 -1.62 -2.96 8.96
CA VAL A 92 -2.18 -4.32 9.11
C VAL A 92 -1.02 -5.29 9.39
N PRO A 93 -0.84 -5.72 10.65
CA PRO A 93 0.26 -6.61 11.01
C PRO A 93 0.13 -8.01 10.41
N ALA A 94 1.11 -8.37 9.60
CA ALA A 94 1.35 -9.73 9.15
C ALA A 94 1.86 -10.61 10.30
N TYR A 95 2.76 -10.11 11.14
CA TYR A 95 3.22 -10.81 12.34
C TYR A 95 3.72 -9.83 13.40
N CYS A 96 3.95 -10.33 14.61
CA CYS A 96 4.57 -9.60 15.71
C CYS A 96 5.70 -10.44 16.28
N LEU A 97 6.87 -9.83 16.47
CA LEU A 97 8.01 -10.44 17.14
C LEU A 97 8.57 -9.45 18.15
N ASN A 98 8.66 -9.85 19.42
CA ASN A 98 9.17 -9.01 20.52
C ASN A 98 8.50 -7.63 20.59
N GLY A 99 7.18 -7.57 20.38
CA GLY A 99 6.42 -6.31 20.38
C GLY A 99 6.54 -5.47 19.11
N ILE A 100 7.41 -5.85 18.16
CA ILE A 100 7.55 -5.19 16.86
C ILE A 100 6.59 -5.83 15.87
N TYR A 101 5.61 -5.05 15.40
CA TYR A 101 4.67 -5.49 14.37
C TYR A 101 5.26 -5.25 12.99
N ALA A 102 5.12 -6.23 12.11
CA ALA A 102 5.57 -6.14 10.72
C ALA A 102 4.40 -6.40 9.77
N GLY A 103 4.29 -5.65 8.67
CA GLY A 103 3.17 -5.78 7.73
C GLY A 103 3.12 -4.70 6.66
N VAL A 104 1.93 -4.43 6.14
CA VAL A 104 1.67 -3.31 5.23
C VAL A 104 1.14 -2.10 6.00
N MET A 105 1.66 -0.92 5.67
CA MET A 105 1.31 0.34 6.33
C MET A 105 0.96 1.38 5.26
N THR A 106 -0.17 2.06 5.42
CA THR A 106 -0.53 3.22 4.60
C THR A 106 -0.43 4.46 5.49
N ILE A 107 0.50 5.36 5.15
CA ILE A 107 0.70 6.64 5.81
C ILE A 107 0.00 7.73 4.98
N SER A 108 -0.76 8.61 5.63
CA SER A 108 -1.55 9.66 4.99
C SER A 108 -1.59 10.97 5.79
N ASP A 109 -1.91 12.07 5.11
CA ASP A 109 -2.09 13.41 5.72
C ASP A 109 -3.41 13.57 6.48
N SER A 110 -4.34 12.64 6.28
CA SER A 110 -5.69 12.67 6.86
C SER A 110 -6.16 11.27 7.23
N LEU A 111 -7.21 11.20 8.04
CA LEU A 111 -7.86 9.96 8.44
C LEU A 111 -8.72 9.40 7.29
N PRO A 112 -8.65 8.10 6.99
CA PRO A 112 -9.63 7.48 6.10
C PRO A 112 -11.00 7.38 6.76
N THR A 113 -12.05 7.42 5.94
CA THR A 113 -13.45 7.20 6.32
C THR A 113 -13.78 5.72 6.56
N SER A 114 -13.00 4.81 5.98
CA SER A 114 -13.21 3.36 6.09
C SER A 114 -11.90 2.60 5.90
N ILE A 115 -11.80 1.48 6.60
CA ILE A 115 -10.62 0.62 6.59
C ILE A 115 -11.06 -0.84 6.44
N PHE A 116 -10.37 -1.58 5.58
CA PHE A 116 -10.51 -3.03 5.48
C PHE A 116 -9.12 -3.69 5.57
N SER A 117 -8.98 -4.62 6.51
CA SER A 117 -7.73 -5.34 6.76
C SER A 117 -7.83 -6.78 6.29
N PHE A 118 -6.79 -7.25 5.61
CA PHE A 118 -6.70 -8.60 5.08
C PHE A 118 -5.39 -9.24 5.49
N LYS A 119 -5.44 -10.54 5.77
CA LYS A 119 -4.26 -11.32 6.16
C LYS A 119 -4.35 -12.70 5.54
N GLU A 120 -3.30 -13.08 4.84
CA GLU A 120 -3.16 -14.38 4.19
C GLU A 120 -1.97 -15.12 4.81
N LYS A 121 -2.13 -16.41 5.13
CA LYS A 121 -1.01 -17.21 5.64
C LYS A 121 -0.23 -17.79 4.47
N GLU A 122 1.10 -17.69 4.50
CA GLU A 122 1.90 -18.35 3.48
C GLU A 122 1.92 -19.88 3.66
N PRO A 123 1.60 -20.67 2.62
CA PRO A 123 1.51 -22.13 2.73
C PRO A 123 2.83 -22.79 3.10
N LEU A 124 3.95 -22.25 2.59
CA LEU A 124 5.26 -22.89 2.67
C LEU A 124 6.16 -22.29 3.77
N ILE A 125 6.22 -20.96 3.90
CA ILE A 125 7.15 -20.27 4.82
C ILE A 125 6.43 -19.77 6.10
N ARG A 126 5.11 -19.93 6.20
CA ARG A 126 4.25 -19.56 7.35
C ARG A 126 4.33 -18.10 7.83
N VAL A 127 5.16 -17.24 7.22
CA VAL A 127 5.15 -15.80 7.47
C VAL A 127 3.93 -15.22 6.76
N PRO A 128 2.91 -14.73 7.48
CA PRO A 128 1.72 -14.22 6.82
C PRO A 128 2.07 -13.00 5.95
N LYS A 129 1.23 -12.72 4.98
CA LYS A 129 1.23 -11.49 4.24
C LYS A 129 -0.07 -10.74 4.50
N SER A 130 -0.05 -9.43 4.33
CA SER A 130 -1.20 -8.59 4.61
C SER A 130 -1.50 -7.61 3.48
N ALA A 131 -2.74 -7.15 3.48
CA ALA A 131 -3.18 -6.04 2.67
C ALA A 131 -4.08 -5.12 3.48
N LEU A 132 -4.15 -3.87 3.04
CA LEU A 132 -4.90 -2.80 3.67
C LEU A 132 -5.62 -2.00 2.59
N ILE A 133 -6.93 -1.82 2.75
CA ILE A 133 -7.69 -0.84 1.99
C ILE A 133 -8.05 0.31 2.93
N THR A 134 -7.77 1.54 2.49
CA THR A 134 -8.19 2.79 3.13
C THR A 134 -9.00 3.62 2.15
N ILE A 135 -10.08 4.26 2.61
CA ILE A 135 -10.96 5.09 1.76
C ILE A 135 -10.99 6.53 2.25
N TYR A 136 -10.62 7.48 1.39
CA TYR A 136 -10.46 8.89 1.75
C TYR A 136 -11.47 9.82 1.06
N PRO A 137 -11.97 10.85 1.75
CA PRO A 137 -12.77 11.89 1.11
C PRO A 137 -11.92 12.71 0.12
N ILE A 138 -12.56 13.12 -0.98
CA ILE A 138 -12.05 14.08 -1.96
C ILE A 138 -12.82 15.38 -1.77
N SER A 139 -12.13 16.51 -1.73
CA SER A 139 -12.75 17.83 -1.54
C SER A 139 -13.76 18.12 -2.65
N ASN A 140 -14.91 18.68 -2.29
CA ASN A 140 -16.00 19.05 -3.21
C ASN A 140 -16.51 17.90 -4.09
N SER A 141 -16.34 16.63 -3.69
CA SER A 141 -16.83 15.47 -4.43
C SER A 141 -17.64 14.53 -3.54
N LYS A 142 -18.68 13.93 -4.11
CA LYS A 142 -19.41 12.80 -3.48
C LYS A 142 -18.63 11.49 -3.59
N GLN A 143 -17.70 11.40 -4.54
CA GLN A 143 -16.84 10.24 -4.70
C GLN A 143 -15.71 10.26 -3.66
N LYS A 144 -15.17 9.08 -3.38
CA LYS A 144 -14.05 8.90 -2.46
C LYS A 144 -12.91 8.18 -3.18
N LEU A 145 -11.68 8.41 -2.73
CA LEU A 145 -10.51 7.70 -3.22
C LEU A 145 -10.34 6.41 -2.42
N LEU A 146 -10.38 5.25 -3.08
CA LEU A 146 -10.00 3.97 -2.48
C LEU A 146 -8.51 3.70 -2.76
N VAL A 147 -7.76 3.41 -1.71
CA VAL A 147 -6.33 3.07 -1.77
C VAL A 147 -6.14 1.68 -1.19
N ALA A 148 -5.63 0.75 -2.00
CA ALA A 148 -5.32 -0.61 -1.60
C ALA A 148 -3.79 -0.82 -1.63
N ASN A 149 -3.22 -1.11 -0.46
CA ASN A 149 -1.81 -1.46 -0.28
C ASN A 149 -1.70 -2.97 -0.03
N ILE A 150 -0.91 -3.67 -0.85
CA ILE A 150 -0.73 -5.12 -0.75
C ILE A 150 0.75 -5.52 -0.65
N HIS A 151 1.02 -6.51 0.19
CA HIS A 151 2.18 -7.37 0.07
C HIS A 151 1.64 -8.79 -0.18
N SER A 152 1.89 -9.35 -1.36
CA SER A 152 1.33 -10.65 -1.72
C SER A 152 2.24 -11.81 -1.31
N VAL A 153 1.66 -13.01 -1.19
CA VAL A 153 2.38 -14.26 -0.90
C VAL A 153 3.57 -14.47 -1.83
N ASN A 154 4.73 -14.84 -1.31
CA ASN A 154 5.92 -15.06 -2.11
C ASN A 154 5.93 -16.48 -2.70
N PHE A 155 5.76 -17.52 -1.86
CA PHE A 155 5.83 -18.92 -2.28
C PHE A 155 4.53 -19.68 -2.05
N SER A 156 3.95 -20.19 -3.12
CA SER A 156 2.83 -21.13 -3.11
C SER A 156 2.99 -22.17 -4.22
N ILE A 157 2.46 -23.38 -4.02
CA ILE A 157 2.35 -24.37 -5.09
C ILE A 157 1.30 -23.86 -6.10
N GLY A 158 1.74 -23.58 -7.33
CA GLY A 158 0.91 -22.95 -8.35
C GLY A 158 0.42 -21.55 -7.96
N VAL A 159 -0.67 -21.09 -8.58
CA VAL A 159 -1.20 -19.72 -8.42
C VAL A 159 -2.50 -19.65 -7.59
N LYS A 160 -2.97 -20.74 -6.98
CA LYS A 160 -4.28 -20.78 -6.31
C LYS A 160 -4.37 -19.81 -5.13
N VAL A 161 -3.41 -19.86 -4.21
CA VAL A 161 -3.36 -18.99 -3.02
C VAL A 161 -3.14 -17.53 -3.44
N TYR A 162 -2.23 -17.30 -4.39
CA TYR A 162 -2.04 -15.98 -4.99
C TYR A 162 -3.35 -15.41 -5.56
N ARG A 163 -4.06 -16.19 -6.39
CA ARG A 163 -5.35 -15.81 -6.96
C ARG A 163 -6.36 -15.44 -5.88
N GLN A 164 -6.52 -16.30 -4.87
CA GLN A 164 -7.49 -16.08 -3.79
C GLN A 164 -7.21 -14.78 -3.04
N GLN A 165 -5.95 -14.54 -2.68
CA GLN A 165 -5.55 -13.31 -1.99
C GLN A 165 -5.88 -12.06 -2.82
N ILE A 166 -5.45 -12.01 -4.10
CA ILE A 166 -5.72 -10.86 -4.96
C ILE A 166 -7.24 -10.69 -5.14
N HIS A 167 -7.96 -11.77 -5.40
CA HIS A 167 -9.41 -11.73 -5.64
C HIS A 167 -10.20 -11.20 -4.44
N MET A 168 -9.79 -11.52 -3.20
CA MET A 168 -10.41 -10.97 -1.99
C MET A 168 -10.34 -9.44 -1.94
N LEU A 169 -9.20 -8.84 -2.31
CA LEU A 169 -9.10 -7.38 -2.42
C LEU A 169 -9.97 -6.86 -3.57
N LEU A 170 -9.87 -7.48 -4.75
CA LEU A 170 -10.56 -7.00 -5.94
C LEU A 170 -12.08 -7.01 -5.78
N ASN A 171 -12.65 -7.96 -5.04
CA ASN A 171 -14.09 -7.98 -4.75
C ASN A 171 -14.53 -6.73 -3.97
N ARG A 172 -13.73 -6.26 -3.00
CA ARG A 172 -14.00 -5.01 -2.29
C ARG A 172 -13.76 -3.77 -3.16
N ILE A 173 -12.72 -3.80 -3.99
CA ILE A 173 -12.45 -2.70 -4.92
C ILE A 173 -13.59 -2.55 -5.95
N LYS A 174 -14.15 -3.67 -6.42
CA LYS A 174 -15.26 -3.69 -7.39
C LYS A 174 -16.52 -3.01 -6.85
N GLU A 175 -16.78 -3.11 -5.54
CA GLU A 175 -17.91 -2.46 -4.85
C GLU A 175 -17.76 -0.94 -4.75
N HIS A 176 -16.56 -0.39 -4.97
CA HIS A 176 -16.27 1.03 -4.80
C HIS A 176 -16.56 1.85 -6.04
N ASN A 177 -17.46 2.83 -5.90
CA ASN A 177 -17.78 3.83 -6.92
C ASN A 177 -16.90 5.07 -6.72
N GLY A 178 -15.85 5.19 -7.55
CA GLY A 178 -14.95 6.33 -7.55
C GLY A 178 -13.51 5.96 -7.92
N PRO A 179 -12.57 6.92 -7.78
CA PRO A 179 -11.16 6.70 -8.06
C PRO A 179 -10.56 5.60 -7.21
N VAL A 180 -9.69 4.78 -7.80
CA VAL A 180 -8.99 3.70 -7.12
C VAL A 180 -7.50 3.75 -7.43
N ILE A 181 -6.71 3.47 -6.40
CA ILE A 181 -5.29 3.12 -6.49
C ILE A 181 -5.11 1.75 -5.82
N LEU A 182 -4.52 0.80 -6.53
CA LEU A 182 -4.09 -0.50 -6.02
C LEU A 182 -2.59 -0.64 -6.26
N ALA A 183 -1.80 -0.77 -5.19
CA ALA A 183 -0.36 -0.78 -5.31
C ALA A 183 0.35 -1.60 -4.22
N GLY A 184 1.61 -1.94 -4.48
CA GLY A 184 2.51 -2.57 -3.52
C GLY A 184 3.35 -3.67 -4.16
N ASP A 185 3.81 -4.60 -3.34
CA ASP A 185 4.62 -5.74 -3.73
C ASP A 185 3.70 -6.93 -4.02
N PHE A 186 3.51 -7.24 -5.30
CA PHE A 186 2.65 -8.32 -5.76
C PHE A 186 3.37 -9.67 -5.81
N ASN A 187 4.68 -9.71 -5.58
CA ASN A 187 5.51 -10.91 -5.78
C ASN A 187 5.19 -11.62 -7.11
N ALA A 188 4.91 -10.89 -8.20
CA ALA A 188 4.45 -11.44 -9.48
C ALA A 188 5.60 -12.04 -10.33
N TRP A 189 6.51 -12.78 -9.68
CA TRP A 189 7.80 -13.16 -10.23
C TRP A 189 7.78 -14.20 -11.36
N SER A 190 6.67 -14.93 -11.54
CA SER A 190 6.51 -15.86 -12.66
C SER A 190 5.57 -15.31 -13.72
N LYS A 191 5.77 -15.72 -14.98
CA LYS A 191 4.87 -15.39 -16.11
C LYS A 191 3.42 -15.75 -15.81
N GLN A 192 3.17 -16.87 -15.13
CA GLN A 192 1.83 -17.28 -14.74
C GLN A 192 1.19 -16.30 -13.74
N ARG A 193 1.95 -15.86 -12.72
CA ARG A 193 1.47 -14.88 -11.74
C ARG A 193 1.26 -13.51 -12.37
N LEU A 194 2.20 -13.08 -13.21
CA LEU A 194 2.11 -11.80 -13.90
C LEU A 194 0.89 -11.73 -14.83
N ASN A 195 0.68 -12.76 -15.66
CA ASN A 195 -0.48 -12.85 -16.55
C ASN A 195 -1.79 -12.85 -15.75
N LEU A 196 -1.83 -13.63 -14.66
CA LEU A 196 -2.99 -13.68 -13.78
C LEU A 196 -3.26 -12.32 -13.13
N LEU A 197 -2.23 -11.64 -12.64
CA LEU A 197 -2.36 -10.30 -12.06
C LEU A 197 -3.00 -9.34 -13.06
N TYR A 198 -2.44 -9.26 -14.27
CA TYR A 198 -2.98 -8.40 -15.32
C TYR A 198 -4.42 -8.76 -15.71
N GLN A 199 -4.75 -10.06 -15.81
CA GLN A 199 -6.11 -10.50 -16.08
C GLN A 199 -7.08 -10.03 -14.98
N LEU A 200 -6.71 -10.22 -13.71
CA LEU A 200 -7.56 -9.89 -12.57
C LEU A 200 -7.80 -8.38 -12.45
N VAL A 201 -6.76 -7.55 -12.54
CA VAL A 201 -6.92 -6.09 -12.42
C VAL A 201 -7.71 -5.51 -13.60
N ARG A 202 -7.50 -6.02 -14.82
CA ARG A 202 -8.28 -5.59 -16.01
C ARG A 202 -9.76 -5.94 -15.88
N SER A 203 -10.11 -7.04 -15.22
CA SER A 203 -11.51 -7.45 -15.02
C SER A 203 -12.35 -6.47 -14.18
N ILE A 204 -11.69 -5.51 -13.51
CA ILE A 204 -12.32 -4.43 -12.75
C ILE A 204 -11.84 -3.05 -13.23
N GLU A 205 -11.39 -2.97 -14.48
CA GLU A 205 -11.03 -1.72 -15.19
C GLU A 205 -9.83 -0.96 -14.59
N LEU A 206 -9.02 -1.63 -13.77
CA LEU A 206 -7.76 -1.05 -13.33
C LEU A 206 -6.72 -1.16 -14.46
N LYS A 207 -6.12 -0.02 -14.81
CA LYS A 207 -4.99 0.06 -15.74
C LYS A 207 -3.66 0.15 -14.98
N PRO A 208 -2.58 -0.44 -15.51
CA PRO A 208 -1.26 -0.33 -14.90
C PRO A 208 -0.67 1.07 -15.10
N VAL A 209 0.14 1.51 -14.13
CA VAL A 209 1.19 2.51 -14.36
C VAL A 209 2.33 1.78 -15.06
N ASN A 210 2.67 2.25 -16.27
CA ASN A 210 3.76 1.68 -17.05
C ASN A 210 5.03 2.51 -16.84
N PHE A 211 6.16 1.82 -16.75
CA PHE A 211 7.49 2.42 -16.71
C PHE A 211 8.22 1.98 -17.98
N SER A 212 8.96 2.90 -18.62
CA SER A 212 9.74 2.56 -19.80
C SER A 212 10.81 1.52 -19.46
N VAL A 213 11.02 0.56 -20.37
CA VAL A 213 11.88 -0.61 -20.12
C VAL A 213 13.31 -0.21 -19.78
N ASP A 214 13.84 0.81 -20.46
CA ASP A 214 15.24 1.28 -20.32
C ASP A 214 15.54 1.91 -18.94
N ILE A 215 14.51 2.26 -18.19
CA ILE A 215 14.61 2.88 -16.86
C ILE A 215 13.85 2.07 -15.79
N ASP A 216 13.54 0.80 -16.08
CA ASP A 216 12.83 -0.07 -15.13
C ASP A 216 13.78 -0.69 -14.11
N PHE A 217 14.12 0.12 -13.11
CA PHE A 217 14.93 -0.25 -11.94
C PHE A 217 14.12 -0.92 -10.82
N ARG A 218 12.88 -1.38 -11.07
CA ARG A 218 12.13 -2.11 -10.04
C ARG A 218 12.86 -3.38 -9.63
N LYS A 219 12.64 -3.81 -8.40
CA LYS A 219 13.09 -5.14 -7.97
C LYS A 219 12.48 -6.18 -8.89
N LYS A 220 13.33 -7.02 -9.46
CA LYS A 220 12.96 -8.15 -10.31
C LYS A 220 13.34 -9.46 -9.64
N PHE A 221 12.50 -10.47 -9.79
CA PHE A 221 12.84 -11.87 -9.50
C PHE A 221 12.43 -12.72 -10.70
N MET A 222 13.32 -13.63 -11.12
CA MET A 222 13.16 -14.41 -12.36
C MET A 222 12.81 -13.53 -13.58
N GLY A 223 13.40 -12.35 -13.67
CA GLY A 223 13.21 -11.39 -14.77
C GLY A 223 11.93 -10.54 -14.71
N ASN A 224 11.00 -10.80 -13.77
CA ASN A 224 9.74 -10.08 -13.67
C ASN A 224 9.74 -9.09 -12.50
N PRO A 225 9.17 -7.87 -12.68
CA PRO A 225 9.06 -6.89 -11.60
C PRO A 225 8.10 -7.38 -10.51
N LEU A 226 8.37 -6.97 -9.26
CA LEU A 226 7.54 -7.35 -8.10
C LEU A 226 6.55 -6.25 -7.70
N ASP A 227 6.97 -4.99 -7.85
CA ASP A 227 6.20 -3.82 -7.43
C ASP A 227 5.37 -3.23 -8.57
N PHE A 228 4.11 -2.92 -8.27
CA PHE A 228 3.18 -2.36 -9.26
C PHE A 228 2.29 -1.28 -8.65
N VAL A 229 1.82 -0.39 -9.52
CA VAL A 229 0.72 0.55 -9.26
C VAL A 229 -0.32 0.36 -10.35
N PHE A 230 -1.58 0.20 -9.95
CA PHE A 230 -2.73 0.13 -10.83
C PHE A 230 -3.75 1.18 -10.39
N TYR A 231 -4.51 1.72 -11.33
CA TYR A 231 -5.45 2.80 -11.05
C TYR A 231 -6.64 2.82 -11.99
N ARG A 232 -7.74 3.47 -11.59
CA ARG A 232 -8.88 3.88 -12.43
C ARG A 232 -9.51 5.15 -11.87
N GLY A 233 -10.24 5.89 -12.70
CA GLY A 233 -10.89 7.15 -12.32
C GLY A 233 -9.89 8.25 -11.89
N LEU A 234 -8.68 8.20 -12.43
CA LEU A 234 -7.63 9.20 -12.28
C LEU A 234 -6.88 9.33 -13.60
N GLN A 235 -6.25 10.49 -13.81
CA GLN A 235 -5.25 10.69 -14.84
C GLN A 235 -3.87 10.47 -14.26
N LEU A 236 -3.05 9.69 -14.96
CA LEU A 236 -1.64 9.57 -14.64
C LEU A 236 -0.92 10.78 -15.24
N ASP A 237 -0.24 11.55 -14.39
CA ASP A 237 0.53 12.71 -14.82
C ASP A 237 2.01 12.33 -15.01
N THR A 238 2.64 11.80 -13.96
CA THR A 238 4.02 11.31 -14.02
C THR A 238 4.20 10.05 -13.18
N ALA A 239 5.17 9.22 -13.54
CA ALA A 239 5.59 8.06 -12.77
C ALA A 239 7.10 7.89 -12.87
N GLN A 240 7.76 7.69 -11.73
CA GLN A 240 9.21 7.51 -11.66
C GLN A 240 9.59 6.41 -10.67
N ILE A 241 10.69 5.73 -10.98
CA ILE A 241 11.35 4.79 -10.08
C ILE A 241 12.54 5.51 -9.48
N ILE A 242 12.56 5.63 -8.16
CA ILE A 242 13.66 6.31 -7.44
C ILE A 242 14.77 5.28 -7.21
N ASN A 243 15.92 5.43 -7.88
CA ASN A 243 17.04 4.51 -7.68
C ASN A 243 17.72 4.80 -6.34
N THR A 244 17.83 3.79 -5.47
CA THR A 244 18.39 3.94 -4.13
C THR A 244 18.92 2.61 -3.57
N THR A 245 19.79 2.69 -2.57
CA THR A 245 20.28 1.57 -1.76
C THR A 245 19.54 1.43 -0.42
N ALA A 246 18.59 2.31 -0.14
CA ALA A 246 17.88 2.43 1.13
C ALA A 246 16.87 1.29 1.40
N SER A 247 16.71 0.39 0.43
CA SER A 247 16.00 -0.89 0.52
C SER A 247 16.54 -1.80 -0.59
N ASP A 248 16.17 -3.08 -0.59
CA ASP A 248 16.43 -3.97 -1.73
C ASP A 248 15.36 -3.84 -2.84
N HIS A 249 14.38 -2.97 -2.65
CA HIS A 249 13.42 -2.49 -3.65
C HIS A 249 13.57 -0.97 -3.86
N ASN A 250 13.32 -0.51 -5.08
CA ASN A 250 13.27 0.91 -5.42
C ASN A 250 11.84 1.46 -5.26
N PRO A 251 11.65 2.65 -4.64
CA PRO A 251 10.35 3.28 -4.52
C PRO A 251 9.74 3.66 -5.87
N LEU A 252 8.42 3.57 -5.97
CA LEU A 252 7.62 4.11 -7.07
C LEU A 252 6.97 5.41 -6.62
N LEU A 253 7.35 6.54 -7.22
CA LEU A 253 6.66 7.82 -7.03
C LEU A 253 5.73 8.06 -8.22
N VAL A 254 4.45 8.27 -7.94
CA VAL A 254 3.44 8.44 -8.98
C VAL A 254 2.62 9.69 -8.68
N ASN A 255 2.50 10.58 -9.66
CA ASN A 255 1.64 11.74 -9.60
C ASN A 255 0.34 11.49 -10.38
N PHE A 256 -0.78 11.71 -9.72
CA PHE A 256 -2.10 11.61 -10.31
C PHE A 256 -2.77 12.99 -10.36
N LYS A 257 -3.69 13.12 -11.31
CA LYS A 257 -4.71 14.17 -11.32
C LYS A 257 -6.09 13.54 -11.18
N LEU A 258 -6.99 14.21 -10.48
CA LEU A 258 -8.40 13.83 -10.45
C LEU A 258 -8.98 14.00 -11.86
N ASP A 259 -9.73 13.01 -12.32
CA ASP A 259 -10.60 13.15 -13.49
C ASP A 259 -11.76 14.09 -13.10
N LEU A 260 -11.57 15.39 -13.31
CA LEU A 260 -12.64 16.38 -13.21
C LEU A 260 -13.44 16.31 -14.51
N HIS A 261 -14.38 15.36 -14.56
CA HIS A 261 -15.43 15.31 -15.59
C HIS A 261 -16.75 15.77 -14.98
#